data_AF-A0A1H4GEB1-F1
#
_entry.id   AF-A0A1H4GEB1-F1
#
_cell.length_a   1.000
_cell.length_b   1.000
_cell.length_c   1.000
_cell.angle_alpha   90.00
_cell.angle_beta   90.00
_cell.angle_gamma   90.00
#
_symmetry.space_group_name_H-M   'P 1'
#
loop_
_entity.id
_entity.type
_entity.pdbx_description
1 polymer ?
#
loop_
_entity_poly.entity_id
_entity_poly.type
_entity_poly.pdbx_seq_one_letter_code
_entity_poly.pdbx_strand_id
1 'polypeptide(L)'
;MVAEGDCNSIGEAARRVLSGDKITIFYVDNSLHSPMQRLSEIRSELRSIGVNVNQVTRYFNASSTEDQKLLHSKGVLKEYHQVTARIDELLLIVSELAKKWLQK
;
A
#
# COMPACT_ATOMS: atom_id res chain seq x y z
N MET A 1 -28.37 -13.06 2.74
CA MET A 1 -28.65 -14.48 2.44
C MET A 1 -29.05 -14.75 0.99
N VAL A 2 -30.01 -14.02 0.38
CA VAL A 2 -30.39 -14.28 -1.04
C VAL A 2 -29.50 -13.55 -2.05
N ALA A 3 -28.93 -12.39 -1.68
CA ALA A 3 -28.07 -11.63 -2.60
C ALA A 3 -26.59 -12.07 -2.62
N GLU A 4 -26.15 -12.87 -1.64
CA GLU A 4 -24.73 -13.19 -1.38
C GLU A 4 -24.46 -14.70 -1.35
N GLY A 5 -25.43 -15.54 -1.71
CA GLY A 5 -25.32 -17.00 -1.62
C GLY A 5 -25.90 -17.71 -2.84
N ASP A 6 -25.80 -19.03 -2.85
CA ASP A 6 -26.25 -19.92 -3.94
C ASP A 6 -27.77 -20.16 -4.01
N CYS A 7 -28.55 -19.39 -3.25
CA CYS A 7 -30.01 -19.50 -3.17
C CYS A 7 -30.65 -18.29 -3.88
N ASN A 8 -31.52 -18.55 -4.86
CA ASN A 8 -32.12 -17.51 -5.70
C ASN A 8 -33.39 -16.88 -5.09
N SER A 9 -33.91 -17.46 -4.01
CA SER A 9 -35.07 -16.93 -3.29
C SER A 9 -35.06 -17.27 -1.81
N ILE A 10 -35.80 -16.49 -1.01
CA ILE A 10 -35.98 -16.75 0.43
C ILE A 10 -36.66 -18.12 0.65
N GLY A 11 -37.60 -18.49 -0.22
CA GLY A 11 -38.30 -19.77 -0.14
C GLY A 11 -37.40 -20.98 -0.43
N GLU A 12 -36.42 -20.81 -1.31
CA GLU A 12 -35.40 -21.84 -1.57
C GLU A 12 -34.45 -21.99 -0.37
N ALA A 13 -34.00 -20.87 0.21
CA ALA A 13 -33.16 -20.88 1.41
C ALA A 13 -33.90 -21.54 2.59
N ALA A 14 -35.17 -21.19 2.83
CA ALA A 14 -35.98 -21.79 3.89
C ALA A 14 -36.19 -23.30 3.69
N ARG A 15 -36.43 -23.75 2.44
CA ARG A 15 -36.53 -25.17 2.13
C ARG A 15 -35.22 -25.91 2.39
N ARG A 16 -34.07 -25.37 1.97
CA ARG A 16 -32.77 -26.02 2.19
C ARG A 16 -32.42 -26.10 3.68
N VAL A 17 -32.72 -25.07 4.48
CA VAL A 17 -32.56 -25.12 5.95
C VAL A 17 -33.41 -26.24 6.56
N LEU A 18 -34.68 -26.36 6.14
CA LEU A 18 -35.60 -27.37 6.67
C LEU A 18 -35.24 -28.80 6.21
N SER A 19 -34.71 -28.94 5.00
CA SER A 19 -34.26 -30.22 4.43
C SER A 19 -32.87 -30.64 4.94
N GLY A 20 -32.14 -29.76 5.64
CA GLY A 20 -30.76 -30.02 6.06
C GLY A 20 -29.74 -29.95 4.92
N ASP A 21 -30.11 -29.32 3.81
CA ASP A 21 -29.25 -29.16 2.64
C ASP A 21 -28.20 -28.06 2.85
N LYS A 22 -27.04 -28.20 2.20
CA LYS A 22 -25.97 -27.21 2.26
C LYS A 22 -26.40 -25.90 1.60
N ILE A 23 -26.11 -24.78 2.26
CA ILE A 23 -26.23 -23.42 1.71
C ILE A 23 -24.81 -22.85 1.59
N THR A 24 -24.44 -22.43 0.38
CA THR A 24 -23.13 -21.82 0.12
C THR A 24 -23.28 -20.30 0.14
N ILE A 25 -22.51 -19.62 0.98
CA ILE A 25 -22.47 -18.16 1.04
C ILE A 25 -21.12 -17.71 0.48
N PHE A 26 -21.16 -16.75 -0.45
CA PHE A 26 -19.98 -16.16 -1.06
C PHE A 26 -19.64 -14.87 -0.31
N TYR A 27 -18.47 -14.85 0.33
CA TYR A 27 -17.93 -13.65 0.94
C TYR A 27 -16.76 -13.13 0.11
N VAL A 28 -16.75 -11.84 -0.20
CA VAL A 28 -15.59 -11.17 -0.80
C VAL A 28 -14.69 -10.67 0.33
N ASP A 29 -13.50 -11.23 0.45
CA ASP A 29 -12.50 -10.77 1.42
C ASP A 29 -11.85 -9.46 0.93
N ASN A 30 -12.29 -8.34 1.49
CA ASN A 30 -11.73 -7.02 1.22
C ASN A 30 -10.63 -6.60 2.22
N SER A 31 -10.17 -7.53 3.07
CA SER A 31 -9.29 -7.20 4.20
C SER A 31 -7.88 -6.76 3.80
N LEU A 32 -7.49 -6.97 2.53
CA LEU A 32 -6.23 -6.52 1.95
C LEU A 32 -6.37 -5.24 1.11
N HIS A 33 -7.60 -4.76 0.87
CA HIS A 33 -7.85 -3.61 0.00
C HIS A 33 -7.21 -2.31 0.55
N SER A 34 -7.44 -2.03 1.84
CA SER A 34 -6.88 -0.85 2.51
C SER A 34 -5.34 -0.88 2.62
N PRO A 35 -4.69 -2.00 3.03
CA PRO A 35 -3.23 -2.13 2.96
C PRO A 35 -2.64 -1.92 1.56
N MET A 36 -3.28 -2.46 0.52
CA MET A 36 -2.81 -2.28 -0.87
C MET A 36 -2.91 -0.83 -1.35
N GLN A 37 -3.97 -0.12 -0.96
CA GLN A 37 -4.11 1.31 -1.25
C GLN A 37 -2.95 2.11 -0.62
N ARG A 38 -2.69 1.89 0.67
CA ARG A 38 -1.59 2.58 1.37
C ARG A 38 -0.22 2.28 0.78
N LEU A 39 0.03 1.05 0.34
CA LEU A 39 1.27 0.71 -0.38
C LEU A 39 1.42 1.48 -1.70
N SER A 40 0.33 1.65 -2.45
CA SER A 40 0.37 2.40 -3.71
C SER A 40 0.68 3.88 -3.48
N GLU A 41 0.11 4.47 -2.41
CA GLU A 41 0.37 5.84 -1.99
C GLU A 41 1.85 6.03 -1.60
N ILE A 42 2.39 5.18 -0.73
CA ILE A 42 3.80 5.24 -0.32
C ILE A 42 4.75 5.07 -1.52
N ARG A 43 4.45 4.13 -2.44
CA ARG A 43 5.23 3.94 -3.66
C ARG A 43 5.25 5.19 -4.53
N SER A 44 4.12 5.89 -4.65
CA SER A 44 4.03 7.14 -5.40
C SER A 44 4.90 8.23 -4.75
N GLU A 45 4.86 8.33 -3.43
CA GLU A 45 5.65 9.31 -2.69
C GLU A 45 7.16 9.04 -2.80
N LEU A 46 7.59 7.79 -2.61
CA LEU A 46 9.00 7.39 -2.78
C LEU A 46 9.51 7.69 -4.19
N ARG A 47 8.68 7.49 -5.22
CA ARG A 47 9.03 7.85 -6.61
C ARG A 47 9.27 9.36 -6.74
N SER A 48 8.39 10.19 -6.17
CA SER A 48 8.52 11.64 -6.19
C SER A 48 9.79 12.10 -5.47
N ILE A 49 10.11 11.50 -4.31
CA ILE A 49 11.35 11.83 -3.60
C ILE A 49 12.59 11.43 -4.42
N GLY A 50 12.59 10.24 -5.03
CA GLY A 50 13.68 9.79 -5.90
C GLY A 50 13.91 10.73 -7.09
N VAL A 51 12.85 11.28 -7.69
CA VAL A 51 12.95 12.31 -8.74
C VAL A 51 13.62 13.58 -8.21
N ASN A 52 13.21 14.06 -7.04
CA ASN A 52 13.79 15.27 -6.43
C ASN A 52 15.28 15.08 -6.09
N VAL A 53 15.65 13.95 -5.49
CA VAL A 53 17.06 13.62 -5.18
C VAL A 53 17.90 13.55 -6.45
N ASN A 54 17.38 12.94 -7.51
CA ASN A 54 18.09 12.87 -8.79
C ASN A 54 18.27 14.26 -9.42
N GLN A 55 17.28 15.15 -9.28
CA GLN A 55 17.40 16.54 -9.73
C GLN A 55 18.49 17.28 -8.96
N VAL A 56 18.48 17.22 -7.62
CA VAL A 56 19.50 17.89 -6.80
C VAL A 56 20.90 17.33 -7.10
N THR A 57 21.03 16.03 -7.31
CA THR A 57 22.29 15.39 -7.72
C THR A 57 22.78 15.93 -9.07
N ARG A 58 21.89 16.09 -10.05
CA ARG A 58 22.22 16.69 -11.35
C ARG A 58 22.67 18.14 -11.21
N TYR A 59 21.97 18.96 -10.42
CA TYR A 59 22.34 20.36 -10.17
C TYR A 59 23.69 20.47 -9.45
N PHE A 60 23.91 19.63 -8.42
CA PHE A 60 25.18 19.56 -7.70
C PHE A 60 26.35 19.22 -8.64
N ASN A 61 26.20 18.19 -9.48
CA ASN A 61 27.24 17.79 -10.44
C ASN A 61 27.47 18.82 -11.55
N ALA A 62 26.45 19.59 -11.93
CA ALA A 62 26.55 20.65 -12.93
C ALA A 62 27.14 21.98 -12.38
N SER A 63 27.16 22.16 -11.06
CA SER A 63 27.61 23.38 -10.41
C SER A 63 29.15 23.53 -10.40
N SER A 64 29.64 24.71 -10.77
CA SER A 64 31.07 24.97 -11.01
C SER A 64 31.80 25.62 -9.83
N THR A 65 31.08 26.14 -8.84
CA THR A 65 31.60 26.87 -7.67
C THR A 65 31.22 26.21 -6.35
N GLU A 66 32.09 26.29 -5.34
CA GLU A 66 31.91 25.62 -4.03
C GLU A 66 30.66 26.09 -3.27
N ASP A 67 30.27 27.36 -3.39
CA ASP A 67 29.07 27.90 -2.74
C ASP A 67 27.76 27.31 -3.30
N GLN A 68 27.71 27.01 -4.61
CA GLN A 68 26.55 26.34 -5.22
C GLN A 68 26.43 24.88 -4.76
N LYS A 69 27.57 24.19 -4.59
CA LYS A 69 27.62 22.83 -4.02
C LYS A 69 27.17 22.78 -2.56
N LEU A 70 27.53 23.79 -1.76
CA LEU A 70 27.12 23.90 -0.35
C LEU A 70 25.61 24.16 -0.20
N LEU A 71 25.01 24.94 -1.10
CA LEU A 71 23.56 25.19 -1.08
C LEU A 71 22.76 23.94 -1.45
N HIS A 72 23.20 23.21 -2.49
CA HIS A 72 22.53 21.98 -2.93
C HIS A 72 22.64 20.84 -1.89
N SER A 73 23.80 20.69 -1.24
CA SER A 73 24.00 19.65 -0.22
C SER A 73 23.11 19.81 1.03
N LYS A 74 22.75 21.04 1.41
CA LYS A 74 21.78 21.29 2.50
C LYS A 74 20.35 20.87 2.15
N GLY A 75 19.95 20.97 0.88
CA GLY A 75 18.68 20.44 0.39
C GLY A 75 18.64 18.92 0.56
N VAL A 76 19.68 18.24 0.08
CA VAL A 76 19.79 16.77 0.08
C VAL A 76 19.55 16.17 1.45
N LEU A 77 20.11 16.76 2.52
CA LEU A 77 19.97 16.22 3.87
C LEU A 77 18.50 16.23 4.36
N LYS A 78 17.74 17.27 3.99
CA LYS A 78 16.31 17.36 4.30
C LYS A 78 15.50 16.34 3.51
N GLU A 79 15.77 16.19 2.22
CA GLU A 79 15.12 15.15 1.41
C GLU A 79 15.46 13.75 1.93
N TYR A 80 16.70 13.50 2.34
CA TYR A 80 17.14 12.21 2.89
C TYR A 80 16.37 11.83 4.16
N HIS A 81 16.19 12.77 5.09
CA HIS A 81 15.39 12.53 6.30
C HIS A 81 13.92 12.20 6.00
N GLN A 82 13.35 12.86 4.98
CA GLN A 82 11.99 12.55 4.53
C GLN A 82 11.90 11.15 3.89
N VAL A 83 12.92 10.72 3.14
CA VAL A 83 12.98 9.34 2.59
C VAL A 83 13.00 8.30 3.69
N THR A 84 13.87 8.45 4.70
CA THR A 84 14.02 7.46 5.77
C THR A 84 12.71 7.23 6.51
N ALA A 85 11.99 8.30 6.85
CA ALA A 85 10.68 8.20 7.50
C ALA A 85 9.65 7.42 6.65
N ARG A 86 9.65 7.60 5.32
CA ARG A 86 8.75 6.86 4.42
C ARG A 86 9.15 5.40 4.22
N ILE A 87 10.45 5.08 4.29
CA ILE A 87 10.93 3.70 4.28
C ILE A 87 10.49 2.97 5.57
N ASP A 88 10.55 3.63 6.72
CA ASP A 88 10.10 3.04 7.99
C ASP A 88 8.59 2.75 7.97
N GLU A 89 7.77 3.68 7.45
CA GLU A 89 6.34 3.46 7.23
C GLU A 89 6.07 2.30 6.27
N LEU A 90 6.84 2.18 5.19
CA LEU A 90 6.72 1.07 4.24
C LEU A 90 7.00 -0.28 4.91
N LEU A 91 8.09 -0.38 5.69
CA LEU A 91 8.49 -1.61 6.37
C LEU A 91 7.43 -2.06 7.40
N LEU A 92 6.75 -1.13 8.07
CA LEU A 92 5.62 -1.45 8.94
C LEU A 92 4.45 -2.07 8.17
N ILE A 93 4.07 -1.50 7.03
CA ILE A 93 2.95 -2.02 6.22
C ILE A 93 3.30 -3.38 5.60
N VAL A 94 4.52 -3.56 5.11
CA VAL A 94 5.02 -4.86 4.61
C VAL A 94 4.99 -5.90 5.73
N SER A 95 5.34 -5.52 6.95
CA SER A 95 5.27 -6.42 8.11
C SER A 95 3.84 -6.84 8.44
N GLU A 96 2.87 -5.92 8.41
CA GLU A 96 1.45 -6.23 8.61
C GLU A 96 0.88 -7.13 7.49
N LEU A 97 1.31 -6.93 6.26
CA LEU A 97 0.94 -7.79 5.14
C LEU A 97 1.56 -9.18 5.24
N ALA A 98 2.83 -9.27 5.63
CA ALA A 98 3.51 -10.53 5.89
C ALA A 98 2.80 -11.31 7.00
N LYS A 99 2.34 -10.63 8.07
CA LYS A 99 1.54 -11.26 9.13
C LYS A 99 0.29 -11.92 8.59
N LYS A 100 -0.47 -11.27 7.69
CA LYS A 100 -1.69 -11.83 7.07
C LYS A 100 -1.40 -12.93 6.05
N TRP A 101 -0.37 -12.78 5.23
CA TRP A 101 -0.01 -13.76 4.20
C TRP A 101 0.59 -15.04 4.76
N LEU A 102 1.26 -14.95 5.92
CA LEU A 102 1.88 -16.09 6.61
C LEU A 102 0.96 -16.77 7.63
N GLN A 103 -0.30 -16.32 7.81
CA GLN A 103 -1.29 -17.09 8.58
C GLN A 103 -1.68 -18.32 7.77
N LYS A 104 -0.89 -19.39 7.92
CA LYS A 104 -1.29 -20.76 7.61
C LYS A 104 -2.19 -21.29 8.72
#